data_AF-A0A392N2C7-F1
#
_entry.id   AF-A0A392N2C7-F1
#
_cell.length_a   1.000
_cell.length_b   1.000
_cell.length_c   1.000
_cell.angle_alpha   90.00
_cell.angle_beta   90.00
_cell.angle_gamma   90.00
#
_symmetry.space_group_name_H-M   'P 1'
#
loop_
_entity.id
_entity.type
_entity.pdbx_description
1 polymer ?
#
loop_
_entity_poly.entity_id
_entity_poly.type
_entity_poly.pdbx_seq_one_letter_code
_entity_poly.pdbx_strand_id
1 'polypeptide(L)'
;LKEASAYEGMLHGAQHGIIEFINAMRKANPELLSAVDSCHRGIFSYAVLHRKQNVFQLIHCLHGRKEIFRSRIDTFGNNLLHLAAQLGPSSDRDTRSGAALQMQREIQWFKAVEKVVHPKFKEAKNGD
;
A
#
# COMPACT_ATOMS: atom_id res chain seq x y z
N LEU A 1 22.87 -5.58 -9.79
CA LEU A 1 22.10 -4.93 -10.89
C LEU A 1 20.77 -5.64 -11.17
N LYS A 2 20.73 -6.95 -11.48
CA LYS A 2 19.45 -7.67 -11.75
C LYS A 2 18.49 -7.76 -10.55
N GLU A 3 19.00 -7.95 -9.34
CA GLU A 3 18.14 -8.05 -8.14
C GLU A 3 17.50 -6.71 -7.76
N ALA A 4 18.25 -5.60 -7.81
CA ALA A 4 17.72 -4.26 -7.58
C ALA A 4 16.54 -3.92 -8.51
N SER A 5 16.64 -4.32 -9.79
CA SER A 5 15.56 -4.14 -10.77
C SER A 5 14.30 -4.96 -10.45
N ALA A 6 14.43 -6.15 -9.86
CA ALA A 6 13.27 -6.98 -9.52
C ALA A 6 12.49 -6.40 -8.32
N TYR A 7 13.17 -5.93 -7.28
CA TYR A 7 12.52 -5.28 -6.13
C TYR A 7 11.84 -3.97 -6.54
N GLU A 8 12.50 -3.14 -7.34
CA GLU A 8 11.89 -1.93 -7.92
C GLU A 8 10.66 -2.27 -8.77
N GLY A 9 10.76 -3.32 -9.59
CA GLY A 9 9.65 -3.81 -10.40
C GLY A 9 8.42 -4.18 -9.57
N MET A 10 8.59 -4.78 -8.39
CA MET A 10 7.49 -5.11 -7.48
C MET A 10 6.77 -3.84 -6.98
N LEU A 11 7.53 -2.80 -6.61
CA LEU A 11 6.97 -1.53 -6.16
C LEU A 11 6.24 -0.80 -7.29
N HIS A 12 6.83 -0.79 -8.50
CA HIS A 12 6.21 -0.22 -9.68
C HIS A 12 4.91 -0.95 -10.08
N GLY A 13 4.91 -2.28 -9.98
CA GLY A 13 3.70 -3.09 -10.14
C GLY A 13 2.63 -2.72 -9.11
N ALA A 14 3.03 -2.49 -7.86
CA ALA A 14 2.11 -2.11 -6.79
C ALA A 14 1.51 -0.70 -7.00
N GLN A 15 2.34 0.25 -7.42
CA GLN A 15 1.94 1.61 -7.78
C GLN A 15 0.85 1.63 -8.85
N HIS A 16 1.00 0.81 -9.88
CA HIS A 16 0.11 0.79 -11.04
C HIS A 16 -1.01 -0.25 -10.94
N GLY A 17 -1.00 -1.09 -9.90
CA GLY A 17 -2.03 -2.11 -9.70
C GLY A 17 -1.89 -3.35 -10.59
N ILE A 18 -0.68 -3.66 -11.08
CA ILE A 18 -0.40 -4.79 -11.99
C ILE A 18 -0.27 -6.08 -11.18
N ILE A 19 -1.43 -6.59 -10.72
CA ILE A 19 -1.48 -7.70 -9.76
C ILE A 19 -0.97 -9.02 -10.35
N GLU A 20 -1.16 -9.24 -11.65
CA GLU A 20 -0.71 -10.41 -12.39
C GLU A 20 0.82 -10.51 -12.36
N PHE A 21 1.49 -9.37 -12.58
CA PHE A 21 2.95 -9.26 -12.48
C PHE A 21 3.44 -9.56 -11.07
N ILE A 22 2.85 -8.93 -10.05
CA ILE A 22 3.23 -9.17 -8.64
C ILE A 22 3.04 -10.64 -8.26
N ASN A 23 1.95 -11.26 -8.68
CA ASN A 23 1.67 -12.66 -8.43
C ASN A 23 2.67 -13.59 -9.12
N ALA A 24 3.00 -13.33 -10.39
CA ALA A 24 4.00 -14.10 -11.12
C ALA A 24 5.38 -14.01 -10.44
N MET A 25 5.82 -12.80 -10.10
CA MET A 25 7.11 -12.55 -9.45
C MET A 25 7.19 -13.17 -8.07
N ARG A 26 6.16 -13.02 -7.23
CA ARG A 26 6.12 -13.67 -5.91
C ARG A 26 6.12 -15.20 -6.00
N LYS A 27 5.46 -15.77 -7.01
CA LYS A 27 5.46 -17.22 -7.23
C LYS A 27 6.85 -17.72 -7.62
N ALA A 28 7.60 -16.94 -8.41
CA ALA A 28 8.96 -17.26 -8.80
C ALA A 28 9.97 -17.07 -7.64
N ASN A 29 9.83 -15.99 -6.86
CA ASN A 29 10.65 -15.70 -5.69
C ASN A 29 9.82 -15.02 -4.59
N PRO A 30 9.43 -15.74 -3.53
CA PRO A 30 8.62 -15.19 -2.44
C PRO A 30 9.27 -14.04 -1.67
N GLU A 31 10.61 -13.95 -1.65
CA GLU A 31 11.34 -12.88 -0.94
C GLU A 31 11.13 -11.51 -1.57
N LEU A 32 10.70 -11.45 -2.84
CA LEU A 32 10.34 -10.20 -3.51
C LEU A 32 9.17 -9.47 -2.85
N LEU A 33 8.36 -10.16 -2.02
CA LEU A 33 7.35 -9.49 -1.20
C LEU A 33 7.95 -8.53 -0.16
N SER A 34 9.23 -8.69 0.17
CA SER A 34 9.96 -7.81 1.09
C SER A 34 10.46 -6.52 0.45
N ALA A 35 10.16 -6.29 -0.84
CA ALA A 35 10.52 -5.07 -1.55
C ALA A 35 10.13 -3.82 -0.77
N VAL A 36 11.10 -2.91 -0.63
CA VAL A 36 10.97 -1.62 0.01
C VAL A 36 11.75 -0.56 -0.77
N ASP A 37 11.26 0.68 -0.76
CA ASP A 37 12.02 1.83 -1.23
C ASP A 37 13.01 2.34 -0.15
N SER A 38 13.70 3.44 -0.46
CA SER A 38 14.62 4.12 0.45
C SER A 38 13.96 4.68 1.71
N CYS A 39 12.63 4.80 1.74
CA CYS A 39 11.85 5.24 2.89
C CYS A 39 11.24 4.07 3.66
N HIS A 40 11.65 2.82 3.40
CA HIS A 40 11.07 1.60 3.98
C HIS A 40 9.58 1.36 3.63
N ARG A 41 9.07 2.01 2.58
CA ARG A 41 7.71 1.78 2.06
C ARG A 41 7.71 0.58 1.14
N GLY A 42 6.88 -0.40 1.44
CA GLY A 42 6.79 -1.64 0.66
C GLY A 42 5.61 -1.68 -0.29
N ILE A 43 5.37 -2.86 -0.88
CA ILE A 43 4.28 -3.13 -1.83
C ILE A 43 2.92 -2.64 -1.31
N PHE A 44 2.58 -2.93 -0.05
CA PHE A 44 1.30 -2.50 0.54
C PHE A 44 1.25 -1.00 0.81
N SER A 45 2.38 -0.36 1.13
CA SER A 45 2.46 1.09 1.28
C SER A 45 2.17 1.78 -0.06
N TYR A 46 2.78 1.28 -1.15
CA TYR A 46 2.53 1.77 -2.52
C TYR A 46 1.08 1.52 -2.96
N ALA A 47 0.54 0.33 -2.70
CA ALA A 47 -0.86 0.03 -3.00
C ALA A 47 -1.81 1.01 -2.27
N VAL A 48 -1.47 1.40 -1.03
CA VAL A 48 -2.26 2.37 -0.26
C VAL A 48 -2.13 3.79 -0.79
N LEU A 49 -0.91 4.27 -0.99
CA LEU A 49 -0.64 5.60 -1.55
C LEU A 49 -1.34 5.80 -2.90
N HIS A 50 -1.39 4.75 -3.72
CA HIS A 50 -1.94 4.82 -5.09
C HIS A 50 -3.35 4.26 -5.24
N ARG A 51 -4.07 4.00 -4.13
CA ARG A 51 -5.46 3.51 -4.12
C ARG A 51 -5.66 2.22 -4.93
N LYS A 52 -4.64 1.34 -4.99
CA LYS A 52 -4.68 0.07 -5.74
C LYS A 52 -5.25 -1.05 -4.86
N GLN A 53 -6.57 -1.06 -4.77
CA GLN A 53 -7.33 -2.01 -3.95
C GLN A 53 -7.00 -3.47 -4.25
N ASN A 54 -6.87 -3.84 -5.53
CA ASN A 54 -6.57 -5.20 -5.96
C ASN A 54 -5.25 -5.70 -5.37
N VAL A 55 -4.19 -4.88 -5.41
CA VAL A 55 -2.88 -5.21 -4.82
C VAL A 55 -2.97 -5.23 -3.29
N PHE A 56 -3.68 -4.26 -2.69
CA PHE A 56 -3.83 -4.22 -1.24
C PHE A 56 -4.50 -5.47 -0.66
N GLN A 57 -5.51 -6.01 -1.35
CA GLN A 57 -6.22 -7.23 -0.96
C GLN A 57 -5.31 -8.47 -0.84
N LEU A 58 -4.13 -8.49 -1.48
CA LEU A 58 -3.16 -9.58 -1.35
C LEU A 58 -2.73 -9.82 0.10
N ILE A 59 -2.87 -8.84 0.99
CA ILE A 59 -2.51 -8.98 2.41
C ILE A 59 -3.30 -10.09 3.10
N HIS A 60 -4.54 -10.33 2.66
CA HIS A 60 -5.39 -11.39 3.20
C HIS A 60 -4.92 -12.79 2.78
N CYS A 61 -4.12 -12.90 1.72
CA CYS A 61 -3.54 -14.16 1.26
C CYS A 61 -2.21 -14.50 1.97
N LEU A 62 -1.66 -13.61 2.80
CA LEU A 62 -0.37 -13.80 3.47
C LEU A 62 -0.53 -14.52 4.83
N HIS A 63 -0.73 -15.84 4.77
CA HIS A 63 -0.80 -16.70 5.95
C HIS A 63 0.45 -16.56 6.83
N GLY A 64 0.28 -16.24 8.11
CA GLY A 64 1.36 -16.11 9.11
C GLY A 64 2.29 -14.90 8.95
N ARG A 65 2.46 -14.35 7.73
CA ARG A 65 3.35 -13.21 7.45
C ARG A 65 2.64 -11.85 7.48
N LYS A 66 1.30 -11.82 7.54
CA LYS A 66 0.51 -10.57 7.51
C LYS A 66 0.96 -9.54 8.55
N GLU A 67 1.36 -9.98 9.75
CA GLU A 67 1.69 -9.05 10.84
C GLU A 67 2.88 -8.15 10.50
N ILE A 68 3.90 -8.68 9.81
CA ILE A 68 5.07 -7.92 9.35
C ILE A 68 4.67 -6.72 8.48
N PHE A 69 3.64 -6.90 7.65
CA PHE A 69 3.16 -5.86 6.73
C PHE A 69 2.17 -4.92 7.41
N ARG A 70 1.35 -5.42 8.33
CA ARG A 70 0.33 -4.65 9.07
C ARG A 70 0.91 -3.73 10.14
N SER A 71 2.13 -4.01 10.62
CA SER A 71 2.86 -3.22 11.61
C SER A 71 3.96 -2.35 11.02
N ARG A 72 4.11 -2.31 9.69
CA ARG A 72 5.19 -1.58 9.03
C ARG A 72 5.02 -0.08 9.20
N ILE A 73 6.13 0.59 9.49
CA ILE A 73 6.26 2.04 9.59
C ILE A 73 7.37 2.47 8.62
N ASP A 74 7.16 3.56 7.89
CA ASP A 74 8.16 4.16 7.02
C ASP A 74 9.18 4.99 7.82
N THR A 75 10.24 5.49 7.17
CA THR A 75 11.29 6.29 7.82
C THR A 75 10.75 7.57 8.51
N PHE A 76 9.54 8.02 8.15
CA PHE A 76 8.90 9.22 8.69
C PHE A 76 7.90 8.92 9.81
N GLY A 77 7.77 7.67 10.25
CA GLY A 77 6.78 7.31 11.28
C GLY A 77 5.39 7.02 10.72
N ASN A 78 5.21 6.97 9.39
CA ASN A 78 3.91 6.69 8.78
C ASN A 78 3.61 5.20 8.73
N ASN A 79 2.46 4.83 9.28
CA ASN A 79 1.85 3.51 9.04
C ASN A 79 0.89 3.58 7.84
N LEU A 80 0.29 2.46 7.45
CA LEU A 80 -0.63 2.42 6.31
C LEU A 80 -1.86 3.35 6.47
N LEU A 81 -2.33 3.62 7.69
CA LEU A 81 -3.44 4.57 7.91
C LEU A 81 -3.01 6.01 7.65
N HIS A 82 -1.81 6.42 8.09
CA HIS A 82 -1.27 7.73 7.75
C HIS A 82 -1.17 7.90 6.22
N LEU A 83 -0.66 6.87 5.51
CA LEU A 83 -0.59 6.88 4.04
C LEU A 83 -1.98 6.90 3.37
N ALA A 84 -2.98 6.26 3.97
CA ALA A 84 -4.36 6.28 3.46
C ALA A 84 -5.04 7.64 3.64
N ALA A 85 -4.64 8.42 4.65
CA ALA A 85 -5.15 9.77 4.90
C ALA A 85 -4.49 10.85 4.01
N GLN A 86 -3.32 10.56 3.42
CA GLN A 86 -2.68 11.47 2.47
C GLN A 86 -3.53 11.64 1.22
N LEU A 87 -3.40 12.80 0.56
CA LEU A 87 -4.06 13.05 -0.72
C LEU A 87 -3.64 11.98 -1.72
N GLY A 88 -4.63 11.26 -2.27
CA GLY A 88 -4.41 10.24 -3.29
C GLY A 88 -3.84 10.81 -4.60
N PRO A 89 -3.49 9.94 -5.57
CA PRO A 89 -2.90 10.36 -6.83
C PRO A 89 -3.79 11.37 -7.55
N SER A 90 -3.16 12.40 -8.12
CA SER A 90 -3.88 13.41 -8.92
C SER A 90 -4.62 12.80 -10.12
N SER A 91 -4.13 11.68 -10.66
CA SER A 91 -4.76 10.92 -11.75
C SER A 91 -6.13 10.34 -11.38
N ASP A 92 -6.32 9.98 -10.11
CA ASP A 92 -7.59 9.44 -9.60
C ASP A 92 -8.53 10.56 -9.13
N ARG A 93 -8.04 11.81 -9.14
CA ARG A 93 -8.80 13.03 -8.90
C ARG A 93 -9.57 13.41 -10.16
N ASP A 94 -10.42 12.47 -10.56
CA ASP A 94 -11.26 12.53 -11.73
C ASP A 94 -12.05 13.85 -11.71
N THR A 95 -11.64 14.81 -12.54
CA THR A 95 -12.16 16.19 -12.51
C THR A 95 -13.66 16.24 -12.83
N ARG A 96 -14.21 15.11 -13.29
CA ARG A 96 -15.62 14.88 -13.58
C ARG A 96 -16.45 14.48 -12.36
N SER A 97 -15.83 13.97 -11.30
CA SER A 97 -16.51 13.57 -10.07
C SER A 97 -16.63 14.75 -9.11
N GLY A 98 -17.84 15.04 -8.62
CA GLY A 98 -18.04 16.10 -7.62
C GLY A 98 -17.28 15.82 -6.31
N ALA A 99 -16.91 16.88 -5.59
CA ALA A 99 -16.10 16.81 -4.37
C ALA A 99 -16.67 15.86 -3.29
N ALA A 100 -18.00 15.79 -3.16
CA ALA A 100 -18.66 14.88 -2.22
C ALA A 100 -18.41 13.39 -2.55
N LEU A 101 -18.47 13.00 -3.82
CA LEU A 101 -18.21 11.62 -4.27
C LEU A 101 -16.73 11.25 -4.11
N GLN A 102 -15.83 12.21 -4.34
CA GLN A 102 -14.41 12.02 -4.04
C GLN A 102 -14.19 11.75 -2.55
N MET A 103 -14.75 12.59 -1.67
CA MET A 103 -14.66 12.41 -0.22
C MET A 103 -15.23 11.06 0.23
N GLN A 104 -16.37 10.65 -0.34
CA GLN A 104 -16.98 9.36 0.00
C GLN A 104 -16.06 8.18 -0.33
N ARG A 105 -15.40 8.20 -1.49
CA ARG A 105 -14.44 7.16 -1.90
C ARG A 105 -13.22 7.13 -0.97
N GLU A 106 -12.66 8.29 -0.63
CA GLU A 106 -11.53 8.37 0.30
C GLU A 106 -11.90 7.88 1.71
N ILE A 107 -13.10 8.18 2.22
CA ILE A 107 -13.60 7.65 3.50
C ILE A 107 -13.72 6.11 3.46
N GLN A 108 -14.26 5.56 2.36
CA GLN A 108 -14.36 4.12 2.19
C GLN A 108 -12.98 3.45 2.11
N TRP A 109 -12.05 4.08 1.39
CA TRP A 109 -10.67 3.63 1.29
C TRP A 109 -9.99 3.60 2.65
N PHE A 110 -10.07 4.70 3.42
CA PHE A 110 -9.51 4.80 4.76
C PHE A 110 -10.04 3.69 5.69
N LYS A 111 -11.37 3.48 5.71
CA LYS A 111 -12.00 2.40 6.49
C LYS A 111 -11.56 1.01 6.06
N ALA A 112 -11.28 0.78 4.78
CA ALA A 112 -10.78 -0.50 4.30
C ALA A 112 -9.35 -0.76 4.83
N VAL A 113 -8.50 0.26 4.81
CA VAL A 113 -7.12 0.17 5.34
C VAL A 113 -7.12 0.01 6.86
N GLU A 114 -8.00 0.72 7.57
CA GLU A 114 -8.17 0.65 9.03
C GLU A 114 -8.45 -0.78 9.54
N LYS A 115 -9.24 -1.55 8.81
CA LYS A 115 -9.55 -2.95 9.15
C LYS A 115 -8.30 -3.84 9.11
N VAL A 116 -7.31 -3.45 8.31
CA VAL A 116 -6.09 -4.21 8.10
C VAL A 116 -4.99 -3.75 9.04
N VAL A 117 -4.81 -2.47 9.34
CA VAL A 117 -3.71 -2.02 10.22
C VAL A 117 -3.74 -2.71 11.58
N HIS A 118 -2.56 -3.07 12.09
CA HIS A 118 -2.44 -3.74 13.38
C HIS A 118 -3.02 -2.84 14.49
N PRO A 119 -3.85 -3.35 15.42
CA PRO A 119 -4.60 -2.54 16.40
C PRO A 119 -3.76 -1.50 17.15
N LYS A 120 -2.55 -1.89 17.59
CA LYS A 120 -1.58 -1.01 18.27
C LYS A 120 -1.27 0.30 17.53
N PHE A 121 -1.37 0.32 16.20
CA PHE A 121 -0.99 1.47 15.37
C PHE A 121 -2.19 2.28 14.87
N LYS A 122 -3.43 1.89 15.21
CA LYS A 122 -4.63 2.61 14.76
C LYS A 122 -4.73 4.02 15.32
N GLU A 123 -4.27 4.20 16.55
CA GLU A 123 -4.29 5.49 17.27
C GLU A 123 -2.92 6.18 17.25
N ALA A 124 -2.01 5.71 16.39
CA ALA A 124 -0.76 6.42 16.17
C ALA A 124 -1.06 7.85 15.72
N LYS A 125 -0.42 8.82 16.36
CA LYS A 125 -0.56 10.22 15.97
C LYS A 125 0.35 10.49 14.78
N ASN A 126 -0.15 11.34 13.87
CA ASN A 126 0.72 11.93 12.87
C ASN A 126 1.76 12.82 13.57
N GLY A 127 2.98 12.83 13.06
CA GLY A 127 4.12 13.55 13.65
C GLY A 127 4.30 14.99 13.16
N ASP A 128 3.36 15.49 12.36
CA ASP A 128 3.38 16.82 11.74
C ASP A 128 3.20 17.97 12.74
#